data_AF-A0A2N5N4X4-F1
#
_entry.id   AF-A0A2N5N4X4-F1
#
_cell.length_a   1.000
_cell.length_b   1.000
_cell.length_c   1.000
_cell.angle_alpha   90.00
_cell.angle_beta   90.00
_cell.angle_gamma   90.00
#
_symmetry.space_group_name_H-M   'P 1'
#
loop_
_entity.id
_entity.type
_entity.pdbx_description
1 polymer ?
#
loop_
_entity_poly.entity_id
_entity_poly.type
_entity_poly.pdbx_seq_one_letter_code
_entity_poly.pdbx_strand_id
1 'polypeptide(L)'
;MKESKGVSRMWQLYKMGGVTPALASMLGAQNAQQMAFMRSVNRDLRKQSLLDTPFDDLETVVFDLETTGFYPYNGDEIISFGAVLLKGGEPVEGKTFYSLVNPKRKVPLHITELTGITSAMGEDAPELADVLHDFMDFCGKRLLIAHGSGHDKQFLNAALWRTYKCNLTHRVLDTMMVAKWLQPGRESYGLDELLAEERIPITRRHHALEDCFMQSRLWRTYLGRIRSRNIHTLGDLYAYLSQH
;
A
#
# COMPACT_ATOMS: atom_id res chain seq x y z
N MET A 1 31.77 -14.06 24.26
CA MET A 1 31.89 -12.72 23.64
C MET A 1 32.71 -12.83 22.37
N LYS A 2 32.09 -12.66 21.20
CA LYS A 2 32.76 -12.58 19.90
C LYS A 2 32.22 -11.33 19.20
N GLU A 3 33.08 -10.32 19.05
CA GLU A 3 32.75 -9.01 18.46
C GLU A 3 32.55 -9.10 16.94
N SER A 4 31.48 -8.47 16.45
CA SER A 4 31.18 -8.26 15.04
C SER A 4 32.01 -7.11 14.44
N LYS A 5 33.24 -7.42 13.96
CA LYS A 5 34.16 -6.41 13.39
C LYS A 5 33.99 -6.11 11.89
N GLY A 6 33.03 -6.72 11.19
CA GLY A 6 32.88 -6.57 9.73
C GLY A 6 32.20 -5.28 9.27
N VAL A 7 31.15 -4.84 9.98
CA VAL A 7 30.26 -3.76 9.52
C VAL A 7 30.88 -2.37 9.74
N SER A 8 31.65 -2.19 10.82
CA SER A 8 32.24 -0.90 11.20
C SER A 8 33.33 -0.43 10.23
N ARG A 9 34.15 -1.37 9.70
CA ARG A 9 35.27 -1.03 8.80
C ARG A 9 34.81 -0.52 7.44
N MET A 10 33.69 -1.05 6.95
CA MET A 10 33.09 -0.65 5.67
C MET A 10 32.41 0.73 5.77
N TRP A 11 31.81 1.04 6.92
CA TRP A 11 31.24 2.36 7.23
C TRP A 11 32.30 3.46 7.36
N GLN A 12 33.49 3.13 7.91
CA GLN A 12 34.61 4.07 7.99
C GLN A 12 35.21 4.40 6.62
N LEU A 13 35.27 3.44 5.70
CA LEU A 13 35.73 3.66 4.32
C LEU A 13 34.80 4.58 3.53
N TYR A 14 33.48 4.51 3.80
CA TYR A 14 32.47 5.37 3.18
C TYR A 14 32.56 6.84 3.63
N LYS A 15 32.90 7.09 4.91
CA LYS A 15 33.11 8.44 5.45
C LYS A 15 34.39 9.12 4.97
N MET A 16 35.40 8.37 4.55
CA MET A 16 36.69 8.90 4.08
C MET A 16 36.74 9.19 2.57
N GLY A 17 35.60 9.33 1.90
CA GLY A 17 35.54 9.67 0.47
C GLY A 17 35.91 8.52 -0.49
N GLY A 18 35.88 7.28 0.00
CA GLY A 18 36.17 6.09 -0.78
C GLY A 18 34.97 5.62 -1.62
N VAL A 19 35.03 5.92 -2.91
CA VAL A 19 34.17 5.44 -4.02
C VAL A 19 32.78 6.08 -4.09
N THR A 20 32.69 7.20 -4.81
CA THR A 20 31.42 7.81 -5.20
C THR A 20 30.67 6.92 -6.21
N PRO A 21 29.33 6.99 -6.28
CA PRO A 21 28.53 6.31 -7.32
C PRO A 21 29.02 6.59 -8.75
N ALA A 22 29.67 7.75 -8.96
CA ALA A 22 30.31 8.12 -10.22
C ALA A 22 31.44 7.17 -10.62
N LEU A 23 32.29 6.73 -9.67
CA LEU A 23 33.39 5.78 -9.92
C LEU A 23 32.89 4.38 -10.29
N ALA A 24 31.75 3.95 -9.75
CA ALA A 24 31.13 2.66 -10.08
C ALA A 24 30.53 2.65 -11.50
N SER A 25 30.12 3.81 -12.04
CA SER A 25 29.59 3.92 -13.40
C SER A 25 30.67 3.90 -14.49
N MET A 26 31.93 4.13 -14.12
CA MET A 26 33.07 4.18 -15.05
C MET A 26 33.66 2.79 -15.38
N LEU A 27 33.27 1.75 -14.64
CA LEU A 27 33.73 0.38 -14.89
C LEU A 27 32.59 -0.39 -15.57
N GLY A 28 32.74 -0.60 -16.87
CA GLY A 28 31.79 -1.28 -17.76
C GLY A 28 31.21 -2.57 -17.15
N ALA A 29 29.92 -2.76 -17.40
CA ALA A 29 29.00 -3.65 -16.71
C ALA A 29 29.42 -5.13 -16.52
N GLN A 30 28.65 -5.81 -15.65
CA GLN A 30 28.21 -7.22 -15.72
C GLN A 30 28.73 -8.19 -14.64
N ASN A 31 28.12 -8.16 -13.45
CA ASN A 31 27.96 -9.38 -12.64
C ASN A 31 26.60 -9.36 -11.93
N ALA A 32 25.89 -10.48 -11.91
CA ALA A 32 24.56 -10.60 -11.28
C ALA A 32 24.58 -10.16 -9.80
N GLN A 33 25.70 -10.41 -9.10
CA GLN A 33 25.94 -9.95 -7.74
C GLN A 33 26.05 -8.42 -7.63
N GLN A 34 26.74 -7.75 -8.56
CA GLN A 34 26.82 -6.28 -8.59
C GLN A 34 25.46 -5.67 -8.91
N MET A 35 24.70 -6.25 -9.86
CA MET A 35 23.34 -5.81 -10.14
C MET A 35 22.41 -6.01 -8.94
N ALA A 36 22.52 -7.16 -8.25
CA ALA A 36 21.76 -7.41 -7.02
C ALA A 36 22.12 -6.42 -5.91
N PHE A 37 23.42 -6.10 -5.76
CA PHE A 37 23.91 -5.08 -4.82
C PHE A 37 23.42 -3.67 -5.18
N MET A 38 23.53 -3.25 -6.44
CA MET A 38 23.00 -1.94 -6.88
C MET A 38 21.48 -1.89 -6.70
N ARG A 39 20.75 -2.98 -6.98
CA ARG A 39 19.31 -3.07 -6.71
C ARG A 39 19.01 -2.97 -5.21
N SER A 40 19.81 -3.59 -4.33
CA SER A 40 19.63 -3.48 -2.88
C SER A 40 19.91 -2.07 -2.39
N VAL A 41 21.00 -1.44 -2.81
CA VAL A 41 21.35 -0.06 -2.46
C VAL A 41 20.27 0.91 -2.94
N ASN A 42 19.83 0.81 -4.19
CA ASN A 42 18.74 1.64 -4.72
C ASN A 42 17.42 1.43 -3.97
N ARG A 43 17.11 0.19 -3.57
CA ARG A 43 15.93 -0.11 -2.75
C ARG A 43 16.03 0.53 -1.38
N ASP A 44 17.20 0.51 -0.75
CA ASP A 44 17.40 1.05 0.59
C ASP A 44 17.37 2.59 0.58
N LEU A 45 17.98 3.24 -0.43
CA LEU A 45 17.86 4.69 -0.66
C LEU A 45 16.41 5.12 -0.87
N ARG A 46 15.64 4.37 -1.67
CA ARG A 46 14.20 4.65 -1.87
C ARG A 46 13.41 4.49 -0.58
N LYS A 47 13.72 3.46 0.21
CA LYS A 47 13.08 3.25 1.51
C LYS A 47 13.34 4.40 2.47
N GLN A 48 14.57 4.92 2.51
CA GLN A 48 14.91 6.10 3.32
C GLN A 48 14.18 7.33 2.82
N SER A 49 14.26 7.62 1.52
CA SER A 49 13.54 8.74 0.90
C SER A 49 12.05 8.73 1.26
N LEU A 50 11.38 7.57 1.22
CA LEU A 50 9.96 7.46 1.60
C LEU A 50 9.71 7.74 3.09
N LEU A 51 10.62 7.33 3.97
CA LEU A 51 10.48 7.54 5.42
C LEU A 51 10.69 9.01 5.80
N ASP A 52 11.59 9.70 5.11
CA ASP A 52 11.99 11.07 5.44
C ASP A 52 11.16 12.13 4.69
N THR A 53 10.35 11.73 3.70
CA THR A 53 9.48 12.65 2.94
C THR A 53 8.39 13.21 3.88
N PRO A 54 8.23 14.54 3.97
CA PRO A 54 7.12 15.15 4.69
C PRO A 54 5.75 14.69 4.15
N PHE A 55 4.77 14.52 5.03
CA PHE A 55 3.43 14.09 4.62
C PHE A 55 2.78 15.02 3.59
N ASP A 56 3.12 16.30 3.58
CA ASP A 56 2.62 17.30 2.61
C ASP A 56 3.11 17.04 1.17
N ASP A 57 4.31 16.48 1.03
CA ASP A 57 4.92 16.17 -0.26
C ASP A 57 4.76 14.70 -0.67
N LEU A 58 4.30 13.86 0.27
CA LEU A 58 4.20 12.43 0.08
C LEU A 58 3.04 12.07 -0.87
N GLU A 59 3.37 11.36 -1.94
CA GLU A 59 2.38 10.68 -2.77
C GLU A 59 2.05 9.30 -2.18
N THR A 60 0.76 9.06 -1.97
CA THR A 60 0.25 7.78 -1.46
C THR A 60 -0.89 7.28 -2.33
N VAL A 61 -1.13 5.98 -2.33
CA VAL A 61 -2.27 5.39 -3.03
C VAL A 61 -3.15 4.69 -2.01
N VAL A 62 -4.35 5.21 -1.80
CA VAL A 62 -5.40 4.50 -1.07
C VAL A 62 -5.98 3.47 -2.02
N PHE A 63 -6.10 2.22 -1.58
CA PHE A 63 -6.69 1.16 -2.38
C PHE A 63 -7.59 0.25 -1.54
N ASP A 64 -8.49 -0.42 -2.24
CA ASP A 64 -9.48 -1.33 -1.69
C ASP A 64 -9.82 -2.41 -2.71
N LEU A 65 -10.17 -3.61 -2.25
CA LEU A 65 -10.54 -4.76 -3.09
C LEU A 65 -11.92 -5.29 -2.71
N GLU A 66 -12.73 -5.60 -3.72
CA GLU A 66 -13.89 -6.48 -3.53
C GLU A 66 -13.53 -7.89 -3.96
N THR A 67 -14.03 -8.89 -3.23
CA THR A 67 -13.64 -10.30 -3.41
C THR A 67 -14.86 -11.22 -3.33
N THR A 68 -14.73 -12.45 -3.84
CA THR A 68 -15.82 -13.45 -3.76
C THR A 68 -15.95 -14.08 -2.36
N GLY A 69 -15.12 -13.71 -1.39
CA GLY A 69 -15.03 -14.32 -0.07
C GLY A 69 -13.75 -13.91 0.65
N PHE A 70 -13.35 -14.62 1.71
CA PHE A 70 -12.26 -14.19 2.59
C PHE A 70 -10.94 -14.94 2.41
N TYR A 71 -10.91 -16.02 1.63
CA TYR A 71 -9.80 -16.97 1.62
C TYR A 71 -9.18 -17.13 0.23
N PRO A 72 -8.17 -16.32 -0.14
CA PRO A 72 -7.60 -16.35 -1.48
C PRO A 72 -6.88 -17.67 -1.79
N TYR A 73 -6.37 -18.34 -0.76
CA TYR A 73 -5.71 -19.65 -0.90
C TYR A 73 -6.70 -20.83 -0.94
N ASN A 74 -7.98 -20.59 -0.67
CA ASN A 74 -9.06 -21.57 -0.76
C ASN A 74 -10.01 -21.28 -1.93
N GLY A 75 -9.51 -20.54 -2.93
CA GLY A 75 -10.18 -20.34 -4.21
C GLY A 75 -11.00 -19.05 -4.31
N ASP A 76 -11.12 -18.23 -3.27
CA ASP A 76 -11.77 -16.91 -3.40
C ASP A 76 -10.94 -15.96 -4.26
N GLU A 77 -11.63 -15.12 -5.01
CA GLU A 77 -11.06 -14.35 -6.12
C GLU A 77 -11.34 -12.86 -5.96
N ILE A 78 -10.46 -12.02 -6.48
CA ILE A 78 -10.69 -10.57 -6.58
C ILE A 78 -11.71 -10.33 -7.70
N ILE A 79 -12.70 -9.48 -7.45
CA ILE A 79 -13.75 -9.09 -8.41
C ILE A 79 -13.75 -7.60 -8.73
N SER A 80 -13.10 -6.76 -7.90
CA SER A 80 -12.92 -5.35 -8.20
C SER A 80 -11.68 -4.78 -7.51
N PHE A 81 -11.05 -3.83 -8.18
CA PHE A 81 -10.00 -2.97 -7.62
C PHE A 81 -10.51 -1.52 -7.60
N GLY A 82 -10.21 -0.81 -6.53
CA GLY A 82 -10.35 0.64 -6.43
C GLY A 82 -9.06 1.25 -5.93
N ALA A 83 -8.69 2.41 -6.46
CA ALA A 83 -7.62 3.21 -5.90
C ALA A 83 -7.74 4.71 -6.21
N VAL A 84 -7.21 5.52 -5.30
CA VAL A 84 -7.13 6.97 -5.40
C VAL A 84 -5.70 7.41 -5.09
N LEU A 85 -5.09 8.17 -6.00
CA LEU A 85 -3.81 8.81 -5.75
C LEU A 85 -4.02 10.04 -4.87
N LEU A 86 -3.26 10.13 -3.78
CA LEU A 86 -3.20 11.29 -2.92
C LEU A 86 -1.85 11.98 -3.03
N LYS A 87 -1.84 13.30 -2.86
CA LYS A 87 -0.64 14.09 -2.59
C LYS A 87 -0.92 14.97 -1.38
N GLY A 88 -0.07 14.90 -0.36
CA GLY A 88 -0.30 15.69 0.86
C GLY A 88 -1.50 15.23 1.70
N GLY A 89 -2.08 14.06 1.39
CA GLY A 89 -3.34 13.60 1.97
C GLY A 89 -4.59 14.01 1.19
N GLU A 90 -4.45 14.77 0.09
CA GLU A 90 -5.58 15.21 -0.75
C GLU A 90 -5.64 14.40 -2.06
N PRO A 91 -6.84 14.01 -2.53
CA PRO A 91 -7.01 13.37 -3.82
C PRO A 91 -6.47 14.21 -4.97
N VAL A 92 -5.67 13.59 -5.83
CA VAL A 92 -5.21 14.22 -7.07
C VAL A 92 -6.30 14.07 -8.13
N GLU A 93 -6.76 15.19 -8.66
CA GLU A 93 -7.86 15.22 -9.64
C GLU A 93 -7.57 14.34 -10.87
N GLY A 94 -8.56 13.51 -11.23
CA GLY A 94 -8.46 12.59 -12.37
C GLY A 94 -7.44 11.46 -12.19
N LYS A 95 -6.87 11.26 -10.99
CA LYS A 95 -5.91 10.18 -10.70
C LYS A 95 -6.55 9.12 -9.82
N THR A 96 -7.48 8.39 -10.42
CA THR A 96 -8.13 7.22 -9.82
C THR A 96 -7.92 5.99 -10.70
N PHE A 97 -8.09 4.83 -10.09
CA PHE A 97 -8.13 3.55 -10.78
C PHE A 97 -9.35 2.77 -10.31
N TYR A 98 -10.08 2.20 -11.25
CA TYR A 98 -11.17 1.27 -10.96
C TYR A 98 -11.27 0.25 -12.07
N SER A 99 -11.40 -1.02 -11.70
CA SER A 99 -11.68 -2.08 -12.65
C SER A 99 -12.45 -3.19 -11.97
N LEU A 100 -13.41 -3.76 -12.68
CA LEU A 100 -13.88 -5.11 -12.38
C LEU A 100 -12.82 -6.12 -12.81
N VAL A 101 -12.92 -7.33 -12.29
CA VAL A 101 -12.03 -8.45 -12.61
C VAL A 101 -12.88 -9.68 -12.87
N ASN A 102 -12.52 -10.45 -13.89
CA ASN A 102 -13.11 -11.75 -14.11
C ASN A 102 -12.55 -12.77 -13.11
N PRO A 103 -13.35 -13.24 -12.13
CA PRO A 103 -12.86 -14.15 -11.11
C PRO A 103 -12.74 -15.59 -11.63
N LYS A 104 -13.15 -15.88 -12.88
CA LYS A 104 -13.22 -17.25 -13.44
C LYS A 104 -14.04 -18.22 -12.59
N ARG A 105 -15.01 -17.68 -11.84
CA ARG A 105 -15.94 -18.43 -11.01
C ARG A 105 -17.24 -17.65 -10.81
N LYS A 106 -18.26 -18.33 -10.30
CA LYS A 106 -19.50 -17.68 -9.88
C LYS A 106 -19.25 -16.78 -8.67
N VAL A 107 -19.73 -15.54 -8.73
CA VAL A 107 -19.81 -14.63 -7.58
C VAL A 107 -20.95 -15.10 -6.67
N PRO A 108 -20.70 -15.37 -5.37
CA PRO A 108 -21.75 -15.79 -4.46
C PRO A 108 -22.87 -14.76 -4.33
N LEU A 109 -24.11 -15.22 -4.07
CA LEU A 109 -25.28 -14.34 -3.99
C LEU A 109 -25.11 -13.28 -2.90
N HIS A 110 -24.65 -13.66 -1.70
CA HIS A 110 -24.42 -12.70 -0.61
C HIS A 110 -23.36 -11.63 -0.95
N ILE A 111 -22.35 -11.97 -1.77
CA ILE A 111 -21.38 -10.98 -2.28
C ILE A 111 -22.02 -10.07 -3.33
N THR A 112 -22.88 -10.62 -4.19
CA THR A 112 -23.64 -9.83 -5.16
C THR A 112 -24.58 -8.85 -4.45
N GLU A 113 -25.26 -9.28 -3.39
CA GLU A 113 -26.12 -8.44 -2.56
C GLU A 113 -25.33 -7.35 -1.84
N LEU A 114 -24.11 -7.66 -1.40
CA LEU A 114 -23.22 -6.74 -0.69
C LEU A 114 -22.63 -5.67 -1.62
N THR A 115 -22.06 -6.09 -2.75
CA THR A 115 -21.24 -5.24 -3.64
C THR A 115 -22.00 -4.72 -4.86
N GLY A 116 -23.09 -5.40 -5.24
CA GLY A 116 -23.79 -5.22 -6.50
C GLY A 116 -23.08 -5.84 -7.72
N ILE A 117 -21.92 -6.48 -7.54
CA ILE A 117 -21.19 -7.11 -8.65
C ILE A 117 -21.78 -8.49 -8.92
N THR A 118 -22.38 -8.65 -10.10
CA THR A 118 -22.99 -9.91 -10.52
C THR A 118 -21.98 -10.84 -11.20
N SER A 119 -22.31 -12.13 -11.30
CA SER A 119 -21.48 -13.07 -12.06
C SER A 119 -21.37 -12.71 -13.55
N ALA A 120 -22.43 -12.15 -14.15
CA ALA A 120 -22.40 -11.70 -15.54
C ALA A 120 -21.42 -10.53 -15.73
N MET A 121 -21.44 -9.55 -14.83
CA MET A 121 -20.48 -8.44 -14.84
C MET A 121 -19.04 -8.93 -14.68
N GLY A 122 -18.81 -9.93 -13.82
CA GLY A 122 -17.50 -10.55 -13.67
C GLY A 122 -17.07 -11.32 -14.92
N GLU A 123 -17.98 -12.05 -15.57
CA GLU A 123 -17.66 -12.81 -16.78
C GLU A 123 -17.19 -11.90 -17.94
N ASP A 124 -17.83 -10.74 -18.08
CA ASP A 124 -17.49 -9.72 -19.10
C ASP A 124 -16.27 -8.85 -18.72
N ALA A 125 -15.77 -8.94 -17.48
CA ALA A 125 -14.66 -8.13 -16.99
C ALA A 125 -13.29 -8.59 -17.53
N PRO A 126 -12.26 -7.72 -17.50
CA PRO A 126 -10.92 -8.08 -17.90
C PRO A 126 -10.28 -9.17 -17.02
N GLU A 127 -9.25 -9.84 -17.55
CA GLU A 127 -8.50 -10.85 -16.82
C GLU A 127 -7.72 -10.24 -15.65
N LEU A 128 -7.58 -11.01 -14.56
CA LEU A 128 -6.83 -10.56 -13.38
C LEU A 128 -5.40 -10.11 -13.72
N ALA A 129 -4.72 -10.79 -14.64
CA ALA A 129 -3.34 -10.45 -15.00
C ALA A 129 -3.25 -9.01 -15.53
N ASP A 130 -4.14 -8.63 -16.45
CA ASP A 130 -4.16 -7.30 -17.07
C ASP A 130 -4.52 -6.23 -16.05
N VAL A 131 -5.58 -6.44 -15.27
CA VAL A 131 -6.00 -5.49 -14.23
C VAL A 131 -4.91 -5.31 -13.18
N LEU A 132 -4.24 -6.39 -12.79
CA LEU A 132 -3.16 -6.34 -11.82
C LEU A 132 -1.94 -5.61 -12.38
N HIS A 133 -1.61 -5.77 -13.67
CA HIS A 133 -0.55 -4.99 -14.30
C HIS A 133 -0.86 -3.49 -14.19
N ASP A 134 -2.04 -3.08 -14.62
CA ASP A 134 -2.44 -1.68 -14.67
C ASP A 134 -2.58 -1.07 -13.26
N PHE A 135 -3.08 -1.84 -12.30
CA PHE A 135 -3.12 -1.44 -10.89
C PHE A 135 -1.72 -1.22 -10.33
N MET A 136 -0.78 -2.14 -10.59
CA MET A 136 0.59 -2.00 -10.08
C MET A 136 1.34 -0.84 -10.76
N ASP A 137 1.06 -0.55 -12.03
CA ASP A 137 1.57 0.63 -12.73
C ASP A 137 1.02 1.93 -12.11
N PHE A 138 -0.29 1.99 -11.86
CA PHE A 138 -0.94 3.10 -11.16
C PHE A 138 -0.31 3.35 -9.77
N CYS A 139 -0.12 2.28 -9.00
CA CYS A 139 0.54 2.34 -7.69
C CYS A 139 1.99 2.84 -7.79
N GLY A 140 2.70 2.50 -8.86
CA GLY A 140 4.10 2.85 -9.05
C GLY A 140 4.96 2.36 -7.89
N LYS A 141 5.64 3.28 -7.20
CA LYS A 141 6.49 2.98 -6.02
C LYS A 141 5.99 3.65 -4.74
N ARG A 142 4.75 4.12 -4.75
CA ARG A 142 4.16 4.94 -3.68
C ARG A 142 3.86 4.10 -2.45
N LEU A 143 3.68 4.76 -1.31
CA LEU A 143 3.11 4.12 -0.13
C LEU A 143 1.66 3.72 -0.44
N LEU A 144 1.31 2.46 -0.18
CA LEU A 144 -0.07 2.02 -0.25
C LEU A 144 -0.75 2.22 1.10
N ILE A 145 -2.02 2.60 1.07
CA ILE A 145 -2.86 2.81 2.24
C ILE A 145 -4.12 1.95 2.05
N ALA A 146 -4.47 1.20 3.09
CA ALA A 146 -5.72 0.42 3.14
C ALA A 146 -6.27 0.43 4.57
N HIS A 147 -7.54 0.08 4.74
CA HIS A 147 -8.19 -0.02 6.04
C HIS A 147 -8.42 -1.47 6.43
N GLY A 148 -7.76 -1.96 7.48
CA GLY A 148 -7.82 -3.39 7.79
C GLY A 148 -7.08 -4.22 6.75
N SER A 149 -5.90 -3.74 6.35
CA SER A 149 -5.09 -4.19 5.21
C SER A 149 -4.75 -5.69 5.16
N GLY A 150 -5.00 -6.44 6.23
CA GLY A 150 -4.75 -7.88 6.29
C GLY A 150 -5.49 -8.66 5.21
N HIS A 151 -6.74 -8.31 4.91
CA HIS A 151 -7.52 -8.94 3.84
C HIS A 151 -6.91 -8.61 2.47
N ASP A 152 -6.79 -7.32 2.14
CA ASP A 152 -6.33 -6.86 0.82
C ASP A 152 -4.92 -7.34 0.51
N LYS A 153 -4.02 -7.30 1.48
CA LYS A 153 -2.63 -7.77 1.31
C LYS A 153 -2.57 -9.26 1.00
N GLN A 154 -3.43 -10.07 1.60
CA GLN A 154 -3.46 -11.52 1.33
C GLN A 154 -3.92 -11.78 -0.09
N PHE A 155 -5.00 -11.14 -0.53
CA PHE A 155 -5.51 -11.24 -1.89
C PHE A 155 -4.51 -10.73 -2.92
N LEU A 156 -3.93 -9.56 -2.70
CA LEU A 156 -2.97 -8.96 -3.62
C LEU A 156 -1.70 -9.80 -3.76
N ASN A 157 -1.16 -10.35 -2.66
CA ASN A 157 -0.01 -11.26 -2.73
C ASN A 157 -0.36 -12.58 -3.43
N ALA A 158 -1.52 -13.18 -3.15
CA ALA A 158 -1.96 -14.39 -3.83
C ALA A 158 -2.13 -14.16 -5.34
N ALA A 159 -2.73 -13.02 -5.73
CA ALA A 159 -2.89 -12.60 -7.11
C ALA A 159 -1.53 -12.41 -7.81
N LEU A 160 -0.60 -11.64 -7.21
CA LEU A 160 0.76 -11.42 -7.73
C LEU A 160 1.55 -12.73 -7.87
N TRP A 161 1.43 -13.63 -6.89
CA TRP A 161 2.11 -14.92 -6.94
C TRP A 161 1.54 -15.82 -8.05
N ARG A 162 0.21 -15.86 -8.20
CA ARG A 162 -0.44 -16.69 -9.22
C ARG A 162 -0.11 -16.24 -10.64
N THR A 163 -0.15 -14.93 -10.88
CA THR A 163 0.02 -14.31 -12.21
C THR A 163 1.49 -14.07 -12.57
N TYR A 164 2.26 -13.45 -11.67
CA TYR A 164 3.60 -12.94 -11.95
C TYR A 164 4.73 -13.62 -11.15
N LYS A 165 4.39 -14.57 -10.26
CA LYS A 165 5.35 -15.27 -9.39
C LYS A 165 6.21 -14.32 -8.55
N CYS A 166 5.61 -13.21 -8.11
CA CYS A 166 6.26 -12.21 -7.27
C CYS A 166 5.42 -11.88 -6.04
N ASN A 167 6.05 -11.24 -5.05
CA ASN A 167 5.39 -10.76 -3.84
C ASN A 167 5.24 -9.24 -3.90
N LEU A 168 4.26 -8.71 -3.19
CA LEU A 168 4.10 -7.27 -3.00
C LEU A 168 5.35 -6.71 -2.31
N THR A 169 5.97 -5.70 -2.93
CA THR A 169 7.18 -5.05 -2.39
C THR A 169 6.91 -3.70 -1.75
N HIS A 170 5.71 -3.16 -1.96
CA HIS A 170 5.27 -1.88 -1.43
C HIS A 170 5.15 -1.92 0.09
N ARG A 171 5.39 -0.76 0.72
CA ARG A 171 4.93 -0.55 2.09
C ARG A 171 3.42 -0.35 2.05
N VAL A 172 2.74 -0.97 3.01
CA VAL A 172 1.29 -0.80 3.21
C VAL A 172 1.09 -0.23 4.60
N LEU A 173 0.47 0.95 4.68
CA LEU A 173 0.03 1.57 5.91
C LEU A 173 -1.43 1.20 6.16
N ASP A 174 -1.71 0.67 7.34
CA ASP A 174 -3.06 0.29 7.75
C ASP A 174 -3.70 1.43 8.55
N THR A 175 -4.74 2.05 8.00
CA THR A 175 -5.43 3.16 8.68
C THR A 175 -6.18 2.71 9.93
N MET A 176 -6.54 1.42 10.06
CA MET A 176 -7.10 0.87 11.29
C MET A 176 -6.07 0.87 12.42
N MET A 177 -4.78 0.61 12.12
CA MET A 177 -3.71 0.72 13.12
C MET A 177 -3.48 2.17 13.53
N VAL A 178 -3.53 3.10 12.57
CA VAL A 178 -3.45 4.53 12.86
C VAL A 178 -4.63 4.99 13.73
N ALA A 179 -5.84 4.51 13.44
CA ALA A 179 -7.04 4.80 14.22
C ALA A 179 -6.91 4.32 15.67
N LYS A 180 -6.45 3.08 15.89
CA LYS A 180 -6.17 2.51 17.23
C LYS A 180 -5.21 3.37 18.05
N TRP A 181 -4.19 3.91 17.39
CA TRP A 181 -3.23 4.77 18.04
C TRP A 181 -3.75 6.21 18.28
N LEU A 182 -4.51 6.77 17.34
CA LEU A 182 -5.11 8.10 17.51
C LEU A 182 -6.22 8.10 18.56
N GLN A 183 -6.99 7.02 18.63
CA GLN A 183 -8.22 6.89 19.42
C GLN A 183 -8.22 5.54 20.19
N PRO A 184 -7.37 5.37 21.20
CA PRO A 184 -7.29 4.12 21.94
C PRO A 184 -8.59 3.83 22.72
N GLY A 185 -8.93 2.55 22.85
CA GLY A 185 -10.05 2.09 23.69
C GLY A 185 -11.44 2.10 23.03
N ARG A 186 -11.55 2.35 21.71
CA ARG A 186 -12.84 2.21 21.00
C ARG A 186 -13.32 0.75 20.97
N GLU A 187 -14.64 0.59 20.96
CA GLU A 187 -15.30 -0.72 20.81
C GLU A 187 -15.10 -1.31 19.40
N SER A 188 -15.17 -0.47 18.37
CA SER A 188 -14.97 -0.85 16.97
C SER A 188 -14.02 0.12 16.27
N TYR A 189 -13.26 -0.43 15.32
CA TYR A 189 -12.41 0.31 14.39
C TYR A 189 -12.76 -0.04 12.94
N GLY A 190 -14.00 -0.49 12.69
CA GLY A 190 -14.50 -0.66 11.33
C GLY A 190 -14.60 0.68 10.62
N LEU A 191 -14.59 0.63 9.28
CA LEU A 191 -14.60 1.83 8.46
C LEU A 191 -15.85 2.67 8.74
N ASP A 192 -17.03 2.05 8.83
CA ASP A 192 -18.29 2.78 9.07
C ASP A 192 -18.29 3.56 10.37
N GLU A 193 -17.84 2.94 11.46
CA GLU A 193 -17.81 3.56 12.78
C GLU A 193 -16.83 4.74 12.82
N LEU A 194 -15.71 4.62 12.11
CA LEU A 194 -14.72 5.70 12.02
C LEU A 194 -15.20 6.82 11.08
N LEU A 195 -15.89 6.51 9.98
CA LEU A 195 -16.51 7.51 9.12
C LEU A 195 -17.60 8.29 9.86
N ALA A 196 -18.45 7.60 10.63
CA ALA A 196 -19.51 8.22 11.42
C ALA A 196 -18.95 9.17 12.49
N GLU A 197 -17.91 8.74 13.22
CA GLU A 197 -17.22 9.56 14.22
C GLU A 197 -16.70 10.87 13.62
N GLU A 198 -16.00 10.77 12.49
CA GLU A 198 -15.39 11.92 11.81
C GLU A 198 -16.42 12.70 10.96
N ARG A 199 -17.71 12.35 11.03
CA ARG A 199 -18.81 12.97 10.28
C ARG A 199 -18.57 12.97 8.77
N ILE A 200 -17.92 11.92 8.27
CA ILE A 200 -17.68 11.72 6.85
C ILE A 200 -18.91 11.00 6.27
N PRO A 201 -19.62 11.58 5.30
CA PRO A 201 -20.78 10.94 4.70
C PRO A 201 -20.39 9.64 4.00
N ILE A 202 -21.15 8.59 4.29
CA ILE A 202 -21.10 7.34 3.54
C ILE A 202 -21.80 7.55 2.20
N THR A 203 -21.08 7.39 1.08
CA THR A 203 -21.65 7.51 -0.26
C THR A 203 -22.21 6.17 -0.72
N ARG A 204 -21.32 5.20 -0.97
CA ARG A 204 -21.65 3.84 -1.35
C ARG A 204 -20.62 2.89 -0.75
N ARG A 205 -21.05 2.08 0.22
CA ARG A 205 -20.21 1.00 0.78
C ARG A 205 -20.09 -0.16 -0.19
N HIS A 206 -19.04 -0.95 -0.02
CA HIS A 206 -18.78 -2.17 -0.80
C HIS A 206 -18.68 -1.92 -2.30
N HIS A 207 -18.10 -0.76 -2.63
CA HIS A 207 -17.65 -0.42 -3.96
C HIS A 207 -16.22 0.10 -3.84
N ALA A 208 -15.26 -0.70 -4.28
CA ALA A 208 -13.84 -0.47 -4.03
C ALA A 208 -13.37 0.99 -4.21
N LEU A 209 -13.77 1.67 -5.31
CA LEU A 209 -13.36 3.07 -5.52
C LEU A 209 -14.04 4.06 -4.57
N GLU A 210 -15.30 3.83 -4.21
CA GLU A 210 -16.04 4.71 -3.30
C GLU A 210 -15.51 4.55 -1.87
N ASP A 211 -15.23 3.31 -1.46
CA ASP A 211 -14.54 3.00 -0.21
C ASP A 211 -13.16 3.68 -0.18
N CYS A 212 -12.40 3.72 -1.28
CA CYS A 212 -11.16 4.50 -1.37
C CYS A 212 -11.36 6.01 -1.16
N PHE A 213 -12.43 6.61 -1.71
CA PHE A 213 -12.71 8.03 -1.48
C PHE A 213 -13.05 8.32 -0.02
N MET A 214 -13.85 7.47 0.61
CA MET A 214 -14.20 7.59 2.03
C MET A 214 -12.95 7.40 2.91
N GLN A 215 -12.13 6.39 2.62
CA GLN A 215 -10.85 6.15 3.29
C GLN A 215 -9.88 7.33 3.09
N SER A 216 -9.85 7.96 1.92
CA SER A 216 -9.01 9.14 1.65
C SER A 216 -9.40 10.33 2.52
N ARG A 217 -10.71 10.57 2.69
CA ARG A 217 -11.22 11.62 3.60
C ARG A 217 -10.86 11.32 5.05
N LEU A 218 -10.98 10.06 5.47
CA LEU A 218 -10.61 9.61 6.81
C LEU A 218 -9.11 9.79 7.05
N TRP A 219 -8.28 9.39 6.08
CA TRP A 219 -6.83 9.53 6.13
C TRP A 219 -6.40 10.99 6.24
N ARG A 220 -7.04 11.90 5.50
CA ARG A 220 -6.80 13.34 5.64
C ARG A 220 -7.07 13.84 7.07
N THR A 221 -8.18 13.43 7.66
CA THR A 221 -8.50 13.78 9.06
C THR A 221 -7.44 13.25 10.02
N TYR A 222 -6.97 12.02 9.81
CA TYR A 222 -5.89 11.43 10.61
C TYR A 222 -4.56 12.16 10.42
N LEU A 223 -4.21 12.58 9.21
CA LEU A 223 -3.02 13.38 8.96
C LEU A 223 -3.05 14.69 9.75
N GLY A 224 -4.20 15.37 9.84
CA GLY A 224 -4.35 16.56 10.69
C GLY A 224 -4.00 16.28 12.16
N ARG A 225 -4.49 15.16 12.71
CA ARG A 225 -4.23 14.73 14.10
C ARG A 225 -2.79 14.23 14.32
N ILE A 226 -2.20 13.57 13.33
CA ILE A 226 -0.79 13.15 13.33
C ILE A 226 0.09 14.40 13.44
N ARG A 227 -0.19 15.42 12.61
CA ARG A 227 0.56 16.68 12.60
C ARG A 227 0.42 17.45 13.90
N SER A 228 -0.75 17.46 14.53
CA SER A 228 -0.93 18.10 15.84
C SER A 228 -0.13 17.44 16.97
N ARG A 229 0.42 16.24 16.73
CA ARG A 229 1.37 15.55 17.63
C ARG A 229 2.84 15.76 17.23
N ASN A 230 3.15 16.74 16.36
CA ASN A 230 4.49 17.02 15.81
C ASN A 230 5.13 15.85 15.05
N ILE A 231 4.30 15.05 14.38
CA ILE A 231 4.75 13.95 13.51
C ILE A 231 4.56 14.41 12.06
N HIS A 232 5.66 14.51 11.31
CA HIS A 232 5.64 15.15 9.99
C HIS A 232 6.00 14.20 8.85
N THR A 233 6.64 13.07 9.15
CA THR A 233 7.08 12.10 8.16
C THR A 233 6.57 10.69 8.48
N LEU A 234 6.64 9.78 7.50
CA LEU A 234 6.34 8.37 7.72
C LEU A 234 7.31 7.71 8.72
N GLY A 235 8.58 8.15 8.72
CA GLY A 235 9.60 7.74 9.68
C GLY A 235 9.22 8.09 11.10
N ASP A 236 8.80 9.33 11.35
CA ASP A 236 8.31 9.78 12.67
C ASP A 236 7.13 8.93 13.14
N LEU A 237 6.16 8.69 12.25
CA LEU A 237 4.97 7.91 12.57
C LEU A 237 5.34 6.48 12.96
N TYR A 238 6.21 5.81 12.20
CA TYR A 238 6.65 4.46 12.53
C TYR A 238 7.50 4.39 13.81
N ALA A 239 8.35 5.39 14.05
CA ALA A 239 9.08 5.48 15.30
C ALA A 239 8.10 5.54 16.49
N TYR A 240 7.04 6.35 16.37
CA TYR A 240 6.02 6.46 17.41
C TYR A 240 5.21 5.17 17.59
N LEU A 241 4.73 4.58 16.50
CA LEU A 241 3.96 3.32 16.51
C LEU A 241 4.77 2.12 17.02
N SER A 242 6.11 2.20 17.04
CA SER A 242 6.97 1.14 17.58
C SER A 242 7.17 1.19 19.10
N GLN A 243 6.80 2.31 19.73
CA GLN A 243 6.99 2.53 21.17
C GLN A 243 5.76 2.14 22.01
N HIS A 244 4.63 1.83 21.36
CA HIS A 244 3.33 1.57 21.97
C HIS A 244 2.69 0.35 21.31
#